data_AF-A0A949HHV6-F1
#
_entry.id   AF-A0A949HHV6-F1
#
_cell.length_a   1.000
_cell.length_b   1.000
_cell.length_c   1.000
_cell.angle_alpha   90.00
_cell.angle_beta   90.00
_cell.angle_gamma   90.00
#
_symmetry.space_group_name_H-M   'P 1'
#
loop_
_entity.id
_entity.type
_entity.pdbx_description
1 polymer ?
#
loop_
_entity_poly.entity_id
_entity_poly.type
_entity_poly.pdbx_seq_one_letter_code
_entity_poly.pdbx_strand_id
1 'polypeptide(L)'
;MQLDGIAPGDIVRLSVRGRVFHAIVRGAGTGGLTVEPIERGVSCRRAAPGDVIEHWESAGRPRAEAGRAVSPGQRSFDDLLDR
;
A
#
# COMPACT_ATOMS: atom_id res chain seq x y z
N MET A 1 -12.80 -19.24 -0.70
CA MET A 1 -11.41 -18.76 -0.73
C MET A 1 -11.35 -17.59 0.22
N GLN A 2 -10.71 -17.76 1.37
CA GLN A 2 -10.64 -16.75 2.43
C GLN A 2 -9.27 -16.05 2.28
N LEU A 3 -9.25 -14.73 2.38
CA LEU A 3 -8.06 -13.89 2.19
C LEU A 3 -7.20 -13.88 3.47
N ASP A 4 -6.92 -15.06 4.00
CA ASP A 4 -6.15 -15.22 5.23
C ASP A 4 -4.73 -14.70 5.01
N GLY A 5 -4.26 -13.83 5.89
CA GLY A 5 -2.92 -13.25 5.85
C GLY A 5 -2.78 -11.95 5.03
N ILE A 6 -3.85 -11.38 4.50
CA ILE A 6 -3.82 -10.03 3.89
C ILE A 6 -4.32 -9.00 4.90
N ALA A 7 -3.46 -8.07 5.28
CA ALA A 7 -3.73 -7.02 6.25
C ALA A 7 -3.81 -5.63 5.59
N PRO A 8 -4.50 -4.66 6.22
CA PRO A 8 -4.40 -3.26 5.82
C PRO A 8 -2.95 -2.78 5.80
N GLY A 9 -2.54 -2.13 4.72
CA GLY A 9 -1.17 -1.67 4.48
C GLY A 9 -0.36 -2.55 3.54
N ASP A 10 -0.78 -3.80 3.35
CA ASP A 10 -0.16 -4.71 2.38
C ASP A 10 -0.36 -4.23 0.95
N ILE A 11 0.54 -4.66 0.07
CA ILE A 11 0.41 -4.44 -1.37
C ILE A 11 -0.13 -5.71 -2.00
N VAL A 12 -1.13 -5.58 -2.87
CA VAL A 12 -1.69 -6.69 -3.63
C VAL A 12 -1.54 -6.43 -5.11
N ARG A 13 -1.24 -7.48 -5.89
CA ARG A 13 -1.38 -7.49 -7.35
C ARG A 13 -2.74 -8.10 -7.70
N LEU A 14 -3.55 -7.34 -8.42
CA LEU A 14 -4.93 -7.68 -8.76
C LEU A 14 -5.08 -7.88 -10.27
N SER A 15 -6.02 -8.74 -10.68
CA SER A 15 -6.54 -8.82 -12.04
C SER A 15 -8.04 -8.58 -12.02
N VAL A 16 -8.47 -7.39 -12.43
CA VAL A 16 -9.89 -7.02 -12.47
C VAL A 16 -10.27 -6.74 -13.92
N ARG A 17 -11.23 -7.50 -14.45
CA ARG A 17 -11.73 -7.35 -15.84
C ARG A 17 -10.60 -7.37 -16.88
N GLY A 18 -9.61 -8.24 -16.68
CA GLY A 18 -8.47 -8.41 -17.59
C GLY A 18 -7.39 -7.34 -17.46
N ARG A 19 -7.51 -6.39 -16.53
CA ARG A 19 -6.46 -5.42 -16.23
C ARG A 19 -5.72 -5.81 -14.96
N VAL A 20 -4.40 -5.89 -15.06
CA VAL A 20 -3.52 -6.16 -13.92
C VAL A 20 -2.95 -4.85 -13.39
N PHE A 21 -2.97 -4.68 -12.07
CA PHE A 21 -2.46 -3.49 -11.37
C PHE A 21 -2.14 -3.80 -9.91
N HIS A 22 -1.47 -2.87 -9.23
CA HIS A 22 -1.14 -2.98 -7.82
C HIS A 22 -2.00 -2.03 -6.98
N ALA A 23 -2.30 -2.44 -5.76
CA ALA A 23 -3.05 -1.61 -4.85
C ALA A 23 -2.62 -1.83 -3.40
N ILE A 24 -2.77 -0.81 -2.59
CA ILE A 24 -2.58 -0.90 -1.14
C ILE A 24 -3.90 -1.34 -0.52
N VAL A 25 -3.85 -2.36 0.33
CA VAL A 25 -5.02 -2.83 1.07
C VAL A 25 -5.40 -1.78 2.13
N ARG A 26 -6.65 -1.35 2.11
CA ARG A 26 -7.23 -0.45 3.11
C ARG A 26 -8.08 -1.19 4.14
N GLY A 27 -8.60 -2.35 3.77
CA GLY A 27 -9.41 -3.19 4.65
C GLY A 27 -9.70 -4.53 4.01
N ALA A 28 -9.85 -5.56 4.84
CA ALA A 28 -10.31 -6.89 4.43
C ALA A 28 -11.60 -7.23 5.18
N GLY A 29 -12.57 -7.82 4.48
CA GLY A 29 -13.83 -8.27 5.08
C GLY A 29 -14.43 -9.45 4.32
N THR A 30 -15.61 -9.91 4.77
CA THR A 30 -16.32 -11.07 4.19
C THR A 30 -16.65 -10.92 2.70
N GLY A 31 -16.73 -9.70 2.18
CA GLY A 31 -17.01 -9.40 0.78
C GLY A 31 -15.77 -9.19 -0.11
N GLY A 32 -14.55 -9.30 0.43
CA GLY A 32 -13.30 -9.05 -0.29
C GLY A 32 -12.46 -7.91 0.30
N LEU A 33 -11.63 -7.30 -0.53
CA LEU A 33 -10.69 -6.25 -0.15
C LEU A 33 -11.21 -4.87 -0.55
N THR A 34 -11.03 -3.90 0.34
CA THR A 34 -11.02 -2.47 -0.01
C THR A 34 -9.58 -2.08 -0.30
N VAL A 35 -9.35 -1.47 -1.46
CA VAL A 35 -7.99 -1.21 -1.97
C VAL A 35 -7.84 0.20 -2.54
N GLU A 36 -6.62 0.70 -2.55
CA GLU A 36 -6.21 1.97 -3.16
C GLU A 36 -5.22 1.69 -4.30
N PRO A 37 -5.60 1.81 -5.58
CA PRO A 37 -4.68 1.61 -6.69
C PRO A 37 -3.47 2.54 -6.65
N ILE A 38 -2.32 2.01 -7.04
CA ILE A 38 -1.07 2.76 -7.13
C ILE A 38 -0.94 3.40 -8.52
N GLU A 39 -1.36 2.69 -9.56
CA GLU A 39 -1.24 3.15 -10.95
C GLU A 39 -2.28 4.20 -11.32
N ARG A 40 -1.84 5.17 -12.14
CA ARG A 40 -2.72 6.20 -12.70
C ARG A 40 -3.77 5.58 -13.64
N GLY A 41 -4.98 6.13 -13.60
CA GLY A 41 -6.08 5.69 -14.45
C GLY A 41 -6.69 4.33 -14.05
N VAL A 42 -6.44 3.88 -12.82
CA VAL A 42 -7.17 2.79 -12.17
C VAL A 42 -8.00 3.36 -11.03
N SER A 43 -9.33 3.18 -11.09
CA SER A 43 -10.28 3.67 -10.08
C SER A 43 -10.92 2.55 -9.26
N CYS A 44 -10.46 1.31 -9.43
CA CYS A 44 -10.99 0.15 -8.73
C CYS A 44 -10.66 0.23 -7.23
N ARG A 45 -11.68 0.38 -6.38
CA ARG A 45 -11.53 0.46 -4.91
C ARG A 45 -11.93 -0.80 -4.16
N ARG A 46 -12.46 -1.80 -4.85
CA ARG A 46 -12.94 -3.06 -4.29
C ARG A 46 -12.49 -4.22 -5.15
N ALA A 47 -11.96 -5.25 -4.53
CA ALA A 47 -11.51 -6.47 -5.19
C ALA A 47 -12.11 -7.69 -4.50
N ALA A 48 -12.58 -8.65 -5.29
CA ALA A 48 -13.00 -9.94 -4.77
C ALA A 48 -11.77 -10.81 -4.43
N PRO A 49 -11.91 -11.83 -3.57
CA PRO A 49 -10.81 -12.74 -3.27
C PRO A 49 -10.17 -13.37 -4.51
N GLY A 50 -10.98 -13.70 -5.52
CA GLY A 50 -10.49 -14.30 -6.78
C GLY A 50 -9.78 -13.32 -7.71
N ASP A 51 -9.85 -12.02 -7.45
CA ASP A 51 -9.11 -11.02 -8.23
C ASP A 51 -7.65 -10.91 -7.77
N VAL A 52 -7.31 -11.45 -6.60
CA VAL A 52 -5.96 -11.38 -6.02
C VAL A 52 -5.05 -12.41 -6.67
N ILE A 53 -3.97 -11.95 -7.31
CA ILE A 53 -2.96 -12.82 -7.90
C ILE A 53 -1.83 -13.08 -6.91
N GLU A 54 -1.38 -12.04 -6.21
CA GLU A 54 -0.22 -12.08 -5.31
C GLU A 54 -0.34 -10.97 -4.26
N HIS A 55 0.29 -11.16 -3.10
CA HIS A 55 0.35 -10.15 -2.04
C HIS A 55 1.76 -10.06 -1.45
N TRP A 56 2.12 -8.87 -0.98
CA TRP A 56 3.33 -8.60 -0.24
C TRP A 56 2.94 -7.98 1.09
N GLU A 57 3.35 -8.64 2.16
CA GLU A 57 3.19 -8.13 3.51
C GLU A 57 4.00 -6.84 3.65
N SER A 58 3.35 -5.80 4.18
CA SER A 58 4.08 -4.62 4.61
C SER A 58 4.77 -4.97 5.92
N ALA A 59 6.04 -5.38 5.85
CA ALA A 59 6.87 -5.62 7.01
C ALA A 59 6.97 -4.32 7.84
N GLY A 60 6.07 -4.17 8.80
CA GLY A 60 5.88 -2.93 9.52
C GLY A 60 7.14 -2.52 10.27
N ARG A 61 7.65 -1.32 9.98
CA ARG A 61 7.73 -0.37 11.09
C ARG A 61 6.39 0.34 11.11
N PRO A 62 5.66 0.34 12.24
CA PRO A 62 4.55 1.25 12.40
C PRO A 62 5.11 2.64 12.16
N ARG A 63 4.68 3.31 11.07
CA ARG A 63 4.75 4.76 11.05
C ARG A 63 3.70 5.20 12.05
N ALA A 64 4.07 5.15 13.34
CA ALA A 64 3.48 6.04 14.29
C ALA A 64 3.50 7.43 13.65
N GLU A 65 2.55 8.26 14.01
CA GLU A 65 2.73 9.71 14.02
C GLU A 65 3.89 10.10 14.96
N ALA A 66 5.07 9.50 14.78
CA ALA A 66 6.33 10.04 15.23
C ALA A 66 6.51 11.30 14.40
N GLY A 67 6.07 12.41 15.00
CA GLY A 67 6.41 13.74 14.56
C GLY A 67 7.85 13.74 14.07
N ARG A 68 8.04 14.30 12.87
CA ARG A 68 9.28 14.41 12.11
C ARG A 68 10.51 14.60 13.02
N ALA A 69 11.04 13.51 13.57
CA ALA A 69 12.36 13.48 14.16
C ALA A 69 13.28 13.30 12.96
N VAL A 70 13.64 14.42 12.34
CA VAL A 70 14.75 14.49 11.40
C VAL A 70 15.92 13.82 12.10
N SER A 71 16.40 12.70 11.55
CA SER A 71 17.60 12.05 12.05
C SER A 71 18.70 13.13 12.10
N PRO A 72 19.44 13.32 13.21
CA PRO A 72 20.44 14.38 13.32
C PRO A 72 21.59 14.28 12.30
N GLY A 73 21.66 13.18 11.52
CA GLY A 73 22.56 13.02 10.38
C GLY A 73 21.96 13.34 9.00
N GLN A 74 20.66 13.60 8.88
CA GLN A 74 20.05 14.06 7.62
C GLN A 74 20.09 15.58 7.58
N ARG A 75 21.13 16.13 6.95
CA ARG A 75 21.19 17.56 6.62
C ARG A 75 20.10 17.89 5.61
N SER A 76 19.46 19.05 5.78
CA SER A 76 18.48 19.55 4.82
C SER A 76 19.18 19.88 3.50
N PHE A 77 18.44 19.83 2.39
CA PHE A 77 18.96 20.26 1.09
C PHE A 77 19.33 21.76 1.10
N ASP A 78 18.62 22.57 1.90
CA ASP A 78 18.97 23.98 2.12
C ASP A 78 20.36 24.16 2.75
N ASP A 79 20.75 23.32 3.71
CA ASP A 79 22.07 23.42 4.40
C ASP A 79 23.26 23.19 3.46
N LEU A 80 23.03 22.65 2.26
CA LEU A 80 24.07 22.37 1.26
C LEU A 80 24.28 23.52 0.28
N LEU A 81 23.36 24.48 0.21
CA LEU A 81 23.40 25.57 -0.77
C LEU A 81 24.01 26.86 -0.21
N ASP A 82 24.12 27.00 1.12
CA ASP A 82 24.69 28.18 1.80
C ASP A 82 26.22 28.12 1.98
N ARG A 83 26.97 27.56 1.02
CA ARG A 83 28.45 27.54 1.04
C ARG A 83 29.10 28.51 0.06
#